data_AF-A0A4V6A6R4-F1
#
_entry.id   AF-A0A4V6A6R4-F1
#
_cell.length_a   1.000
_cell.length_b   1.000
_cell.length_c   1.000
_cell.angle_alpha   90.00
_cell.angle_beta   90.00
_cell.angle_gamma   90.00
#
_symmetry.space_group_name_H-M   'P 1'
#
loop_
_entity.id
_entity.type
_entity.pdbx_description
1 polymer ?
#
loop_
_entity_poly.entity_id
_entity_poly.type
_entity_poly.pdbx_seq_one_letter_code
_entity_poly.pdbx_strand_id
1 'polypeptide(L)'
;MLITATITLDSFFLIAQIFSVIYTLMAIIGIIGNCIIVATTLRLAVLVPFNLRTYKTRSKKLRATCNILIAIEAFCATILTVIQLDFTYFAFAKLPIPQSLCFKIASPCAAALDFEVIIVLSIAFERYLSTSHPVFHQRIETKVYVGIACICATIYAAVFRILAFFTVMEVPVMCMAPFATIGVAQTVWIVVSFFINVGVILLYLLIRRKLKGSGTGTEFHILACSPFILEMADYHKINKSLQTHVCVYLFGWASVFAVCILIMVFVEE
;
A
#
# COMPACT_ATOMS: atom_id res chain seq x y z
N MET A 1 12.94 -17.19 -21.89
CA MET A 1 13.97 -17.35 -20.83
C MET A 1 13.26 -17.29 -19.49
N LEU A 2 13.22 -18.31 -18.66
CA LEU A 2 13.70 -19.68 -18.81
C LEU A 2 12.81 -20.48 -17.85
N ILE A 3 11.84 -21.25 -18.37
CA ILE A 3 11.40 -22.47 -17.69
C ILE A 3 12.60 -23.40 -17.89
N THR A 4 13.66 -23.18 -17.13
CA THR A 4 14.87 -24.00 -17.14
C THR A 4 14.45 -25.40 -16.70
N ALA A 5 14.51 -26.34 -17.64
CA ALA A 5 14.94 -27.75 -17.58
C ALA A 5 14.68 -28.66 -16.35
N THR A 6 14.23 -28.20 -15.19
CA THR A 6 14.13 -29.00 -13.95
C THR A 6 12.70 -29.17 -13.43
N ILE A 7 11.77 -28.25 -13.73
CA ILE A 7 10.39 -28.35 -13.29
C ILE A 7 9.49 -28.69 -14.49
N THR A 8 8.81 -29.83 -14.42
CA THR A 8 7.82 -30.20 -15.43
C THR A 8 6.67 -29.20 -15.42
N LEU A 9 6.08 -28.93 -16.59
CA LEU A 9 4.94 -28.01 -16.73
C LEU A 9 3.79 -28.39 -15.78
N ASP A 10 3.59 -29.69 -15.55
CA ASP A 10 2.59 -30.20 -14.60
C ASP A 10 2.91 -29.85 -13.14
N SER A 11 4.17 -29.94 -12.72
CA SER A 11 4.58 -29.50 -11.38
C SER A 11 4.37 -28.00 -11.19
N PHE A 12 4.64 -27.19 -12.22
CA PHE A 12 4.39 -25.74 -12.18
C PHE A 12 2.90 -25.43 -12.00
N PHE A 13 2.02 -26.07 -12.77
CA PHE A 13 0.57 -25.88 -12.62
C PHE A 13 0.04 -26.38 -11.27
N LEU A 14 0.56 -27.50 -10.76
CA LEU A 14 0.18 -27.99 -9.43
C LEU A 14 0.54 -26.98 -8.33
N ILE A 15 1.75 -26.42 -8.38
CA ILE A 15 2.19 -25.38 -7.46
C ILE A 15 1.27 -24.15 -7.58
N ALA A 16 0.99 -23.68 -8.80
CA ALA A 16 0.12 -22.54 -9.02
C ALA A 16 -1.31 -22.77 -8.49
N GLN A 17 -1.86 -23.97 -8.66
CA GLN A 17 -3.17 -24.36 -8.13
C GLN A 17 -3.18 -24.32 -6.59
N ILE A 18 -2.17 -24.90 -5.93
CA ILE A 18 -2.04 -24.86 -4.46
C ILE A 18 -1.99 -23.41 -3.96
N PHE A 19 -1.15 -22.57 -4.57
CA PHE A 19 -1.07 -21.16 -4.20
C PHE A 19 -2.38 -20.43 -4.46
N SER A 20 -3.07 -20.71 -5.57
CA SER A 20 -4.33 -20.04 -5.91
C SER A 20 -5.44 -20.29 -4.88
N VAL A 21 -5.49 -21.47 -4.27
CA VAL A 21 -6.46 -21.79 -3.19
C VAL A 21 -6.17 -20.91 -1.97
N ILE A 22 -4.91 -20.83 -1.56
CA ILE A 22 -4.48 -19.99 -0.42
C ILE A 22 -4.78 -18.52 -0.71
N TYR A 23 -4.41 -18.04 -1.90
CA TYR A 23 -4.68 -16.66 -2.33
C TYR A 23 -6.17 -16.34 -2.37
N THR A 24 -7.02 -17.26 -2.83
CA THR A 24 -8.48 -17.05 -2.88
C THR A 24 -9.07 -16.89 -1.48
N LEU A 25 -8.63 -17.71 -0.52
CA LEU A 25 -9.05 -17.57 0.88
C LEU A 25 -8.61 -16.21 1.47
N MET A 26 -7.36 -15.82 1.23
CA MET A 26 -6.85 -14.51 1.66
C MET A 26 -7.58 -13.35 0.98
N ALA A 27 -7.91 -13.49 -0.31
CA ALA A 27 -8.63 -12.48 -1.08
C ALA A 27 -10.05 -12.29 -0.54
N ILE A 28 -10.78 -13.36 -0.20
CA ILE A 28 -12.11 -13.24 0.41
C ILE A 28 -12.04 -12.46 1.73
N ILE A 29 -11.08 -12.81 2.60
CA ILE A 29 -10.88 -12.11 3.88
C ILE A 29 -10.52 -10.64 3.62
N GLY A 30 -9.61 -10.39 2.68
CA GLY A 30 -9.16 -9.04 2.29
C GLY A 30 -10.31 -8.18 1.74
N ILE A 31 -11.11 -8.71 0.82
CA ILE A 31 -12.28 -8.02 0.25
C ILE A 31 -13.25 -7.63 1.36
N ILE A 32 -13.61 -8.55 2.26
CA ILE A 32 -14.53 -8.27 3.37
C ILE A 32 -13.95 -7.17 4.28
N GLY A 33 -12.69 -7.31 4.70
CA GLY A 33 -12.03 -6.34 5.58
C GLY A 33 -11.95 -4.95 4.96
N ASN A 34 -11.51 -4.86 3.71
CA ASN A 34 -11.36 -3.59 3.00
C ASN A 34 -12.71 -2.93 2.72
N CYS A 35 -13.74 -3.72 2.36
CA CYS A 35 -15.10 -3.20 2.18
C CYS A 35 -15.65 -2.59 3.48
N ILE A 36 -15.37 -3.19 4.64
CA ILE A 36 -15.77 -2.63 5.95
C ILE A 36 -15.04 -1.30 6.20
N ILE A 37 -13.74 -1.20 5.90
CA ILE A 37 -12.97 0.05 6.05
C ILE A 37 -13.54 1.14 5.14
N VAL A 38 -13.80 0.83 3.87
CA VAL A 38 -14.39 1.77 2.91
C VAL A 38 -15.80 2.18 3.34
N ALA A 39 -16.66 1.25 3.75
CA ALA A 39 -18.02 1.54 4.20
C ALA A 39 -18.04 2.40 5.47
N THR A 40 -17.16 2.13 6.44
CA THR A 40 -17.08 2.91 7.69
C THR A 40 -16.55 4.31 7.46
N THR A 41 -15.55 4.47 6.59
CA THR A 41 -14.97 5.78 6.22
C THR A 41 -15.94 6.61 5.37
N LEU A 42 -16.64 6.01 4.42
CA LEU A 42 -17.67 6.69 3.62
C LEU A 42 -18.88 7.09 4.45
N ARG A 43 -19.38 6.22 5.35
CA ARG A 43 -20.46 6.60 6.28
C ARG A 43 -20.06 7.78 7.16
N LEU A 44 -18.82 7.83 7.63
CA LEU A 44 -18.30 8.96 8.40
C LEU A 44 -18.17 10.23 7.55
N ALA A 45 -17.82 10.11 6.28
CA ALA A 45 -17.71 11.23 5.34
C ALA A 45 -19.08 11.78 4.90
N VAL A 46 -20.10 10.92 4.75
CA VAL A 46 -21.46 11.29 4.31
C VAL A 46 -22.32 11.80 5.47
N LEU A 47 -22.16 11.26 6.69
CA LEU A 47 -22.97 11.68 7.86
C LEU A 47 -22.45 12.94 8.56
N VAL A 48 -21.25 13.43 8.23
CA VAL A 48 -20.75 14.71 8.72
C VAL A 48 -20.82 15.73 7.59
N PRO A 49 -21.95 16.43 7.41
CA PRO A 49 -21.99 17.55 6.49
C PRO A 49 -20.87 18.52 6.86
N PHE A 50 -20.16 18.98 5.83
CA PHE A 50 -18.97 19.84 5.79
C PHE A 50 -19.10 21.19 6.53
N ASN A 51 -20.15 21.38 7.33
CA ASN A 51 -20.66 22.66 7.80
C ASN A 51 -20.92 22.72 9.33
N LEU A 52 -20.08 22.07 10.16
CA LEU A 52 -19.97 22.45 11.58
C LEU A 52 -18.55 22.90 11.92
N ARG A 53 -18.34 24.19 11.63
CA ARG A 53 -17.38 25.09 12.27
C ARG A 53 -17.71 25.12 13.79
N THR A 54 -16.68 25.26 14.63
CA THR A 54 -16.72 25.50 16.10
C THR A 54 -17.22 24.38 17.05
N TYR A 55 -16.40 23.32 17.28
CA TYR A 55 -16.01 22.91 18.65
C TYR A 55 -14.90 21.82 18.61
N LYS A 56 -13.71 22.15 19.15
CA LYS A 56 -12.54 21.27 19.42
C LYS A 56 -11.67 20.86 18.20
N THR A 57 -10.78 21.77 17.80
CA THR A 57 -10.29 22.04 16.43
C THR A 57 -8.88 21.53 16.05
N ARG A 58 -8.30 20.51 16.70
CA ARG A 58 -6.96 20.01 16.29
C ARG A 58 -6.90 18.52 15.94
N SER A 59 -7.57 17.67 16.72
CA SER A 59 -7.51 16.21 16.56
C SER A 59 -8.33 15.62 15.41
N LYS A 60 -9.39 16.31 14.96
CA LYS A 60 -10.31 15.77 13.94
C LYS A 60 -9.81 16.00 12.50
N LYS A 61 -9.10 17.09 12.21
CA LYS A 61 -8.63 17.41 10.83
C LYS A 61 -7.52 16.46 10.36
N LEU A 62 -6.63 16.06 11.26
CA LEU A 62 -5.62 15.04 10.99
C LEU A 62 -6.28 13.68 10.69
N ARG A 63 -7.18 13.26 11.58
CA ARG A 63 -7.96 12.03 11.36
C ARG A 63 -8.78 12.11 10.08
N ALA A 64 -9.31 13.27 9.68
CA ALA A 64 -10.05 13.40 8.43
C ALA A 64 -9.18 13.14 7.19
N THR A 65 -7.96 13.71 7.12
CA THR A 65 -7.07 13.54 5.96
C THR A 65 -6.52 12.11 5.88
N CYS A 66 -5.97 11.60 6.98
CA CYS A 66 -5.47 10.23 7.05
C CYS A 66 -6.58 9.19 6.80
N ASN A 67 -7.80 9.39 7.32
CA ASN A 67 -8.91 8.45 7.09
C ASN A 67 -9.34 8.39 5.63
N ILE A 68 -9.30 9.52 4.90
CA ILE A 68 -9.59 9.55 3.46
C ILE A 68 -8.52 8.76 2.70
N LEU A 69 -7.24 8.96 3.02
CA LEU A 69 -6.16 8.22 2.37
C LEU A 69 -6.22 6.72 2.66
N ILE A 70 -6.56 6.33 3.90
CA ILE A 70 -6.79 4.92 4.26
C ILE A 70 -8.00 4.34 3.49
N ALA A 71 -9.06 5.12 3.30
CA ALA A 71 -10.21 4.66 2.51
C ALA A 71 -9.83 4.42 1.04
N ILE A 72 -9.02 5.30 0.47
CA ILE A 72 -8.49 5.17 -0.89
C ILE A 72 -7.58 3.94 -0.99
N GLU A 73 -6.68 3.75 -0.03
CA GLU A 73 -5.81 2.58 0.03
C GLU A 73 -6.60 1.28 0.14
N ALA A 74 -7.57 1.19 1.05
CA ALA A 74 -8.44 0.02 1.18
C ALA A 74 -9.25 -0.25 -0.11
N PHE A 75 -9.67 0.80 -0.82
CA PHE A 75 -10.33 0.67 -2.11
C PHE A 75 -9.39 0.09 -3.18
N CYS A 76 -8.14 0.58 -3.28
CA CYS A 76 -7.11 0.02 -4.15
C CYS A 76 -6.83 -1.45 -3.82
N ALA A 77 -6.69 -1.79 -2.54
CA ALA A 77 -6.48 -3.17 -2.08
C ALA A 77 -7.68 -4.08 -2.42
N THR A 78 -8.90 -3.54 -2.42
CA THR A 78 -10.10 -4.28 -2.86
C THR A 78 -10.04 -4.58 -4.36
N ILE A 79 -9.69 -3.60 -5.19
CA ILE A 79 -9.49 -3.82 -6.63
C ILE A 79 -8.41 -4.88 -6.87
N LEU A 80 -7.29 -4.75 -6.16
CA LEU A 80 -6.16 -5.68 -6.24
C LEU A 80 -6.61 -7.11 -5.95
N THR A 81 -7.27 -7.32 -4.82
CA THR A 81 -7.74 -8.65 -4.39
C THR A 81 -8.78 -9.25 -5.32
N VAL A 82 -9.70 -8.46 -5.87
CA VAL A 82 -10.72 -8.93 -6.83
C VAL A 82 -10.06 -9.39 -8.13
N ILE A 83 -9.20 -8.56 -8.72
CA ILE A 83 -8.56 -8.90 -10.00
C ILE A 83 -7.57 -10.06 -9.83
N GLN A 84 -6.95 -10.19 -8.65
CA GLN A 84 -6.09 -11.33 -8.36
C GLN A 84 -6.88 -12.67 -8.35
N LEU A 85 -8.22 -12.68 -8.25
CA LEU A 85 -9.00 -13.90 -8.41
C LEU A 85 -8.96 -14.45 -9.85
N ASP A 86 -8.67 -13.61 -10.84
CA ASP A 86 -8.49 -14.05 -12.22
C ASP A 86 -7.31 -15.03 -12.33
N PHE A 87 -6.26 -14.85 -11.50
CA PHE A 87 -5.14 -15.79 -11.42
C PHE A 87 -5.61 -17.20 -11.05
N THR A 88 -6.58 -17.33 -10.13
CA THR A 88 -7.15 -18.63 -9.76
C THR A 88 -7.81 -19.28 -10.97
N TYR A 89 -8.59 -18.53 -11.74
CA TYR A 89 -9.21 -19.05 -12.96
C TYR A 89 -8.16 -19.57 -13.96
N PHE A 90 -7.12 -18.77 -14.26
CA PHE A 90 -6.07 -19.18 -15.21
C PHE A 90 -5.23 -20.37 -14.69
N ALA A 91 -4.98 -20.45 -13.39
CA ALA A 91 -4.25 -21.56 -12.77
C ALA A 91 -5.02 -22.89 -12.86
N PHE A 92 -6.33 -22.88 -12.61
CA PHE A 92 -7.17 -24.09 -12.72
C PHE A 92 -7.45 -24.49 -14.17
N ALA A 93 -7.64 -23.52 -15.06
CA ALA A 93 -7.88 -23.78 -16.48
C ALA A 93 -6.63 -24.24 -17.24
N LYS A 94 -5.43 -24.13 -16.63
CA LYS A 94 -4.13 -24.43 -17.26
C LYS A 94 -3.95 -23.73 -18.61
N LEU A 95 -4.46 -22.50 -18.75
CA LEU A 95 -4.44 -21.73 -19.99
C LEU A 95 -3.23 -20.78 -20.02
N PRO A 96 -2.16 -21.10 -20.76
CA PRO A 96 -1.15 -20.10 -21.08
C PRO A 96 -1.75 -19.08 -22.06
N ILE A 97 -1.61 -17.79 -21.75
CA ILE A 97 -2.06 -16.71 -22.64
C ILE A 97 -0.87 -15.88 -23.10
N PRO A 98 -0.94 -15.21 -24.27
CA PRO A 98 0.11 -14.31 -24.69
C PRO A 98 0.30 -13.19 -23.66
N GLN A 99 1.55 -12.85 -23.36
CA GLN A 99 1.90 -11.82 -22.38
C GLN A 99 1.24 -10.46 -22.71
N SER A 100 1.02 -10.13 -23.99
CA SER A 100 0.32 -8.90 -24.39
C SER A 100 -1.15 -8.87 -23.94
N LEU A 101 -1.85 -10.01 -23.97
CA LEU A 101 -3.20 -10.13 -23.43
C LEU A 101 -3.16 -10.10 -21.89
N CYS A 102 -2.20 -10.81 -21.28
CA CYS A 102 -2.05 -10.77 -19.83
C CYS A 102 -1.75 -9.36 -19.32
N PHE A 103 -0.91 -8.59 -20.01
CA PHE A 103 -0.64 -7.20 -19.68
C PHE A 103 -1.92 -6.38 -19.60
N LYS A 104 -2.84 -6.52 -20.57
CA LYS A 104 -4.12 -5.82 -20.56
C LYS A 104 -5.01 -6.23 -19.38
N ILE A 105 -5.08 -7.53 -19.09
CA ILE A 105 -5.90 -8.07 -17.99
C ILE A 105 -5.33 -7.66 -16.62
N ALA A 106 -4.02 -7.79 -16.43
CA ALA A 106 -3.35 -7.52 -15.16
C ALA A 106 -3.02 -6.03 -14.95
N SER A 107 -3.11 -5.19 -15.99
CA SER A 107 -2.78 -3.76 -15.89
C SER A 107 -3.55 -3.03 -14.79
N PRO A 108 -4.87 -3.20 -14.60
CA PRO A 108 -5.58 -2.48 -13.56
C PRO A 108 -5.17 -2.93 -12.15
N CYS A 109 -4.89 -4.23 -11.95
CA CYS A 109 -4.34 -4.78 -10.71
C CYS A 109 -2.99 -4.12 -10.38
N ALA A 110 -2.08 -4.12 -11.35
CA ALA A 110 -0.75 -3.59 -11.16
C ALA A 110 -0.75 -2.06 -11.01
N ALA A 111 -1.65 -1.34 -11.69
CA ALA A 111 -1.84 0.10 -11.47
C ALA A 111 -2.39 0.42 -10.07
N ALA A 112 -3.32 -0.39 -9.55
CA ALA A 112 -3.83 -0.23 -8.18
C ALA A 112 -2.72 -0.44 -7.14
N LEU A 113 -1.86 -1.43 -7.36
CA LEU A 113 -0.69 -1.71 -6.51
C LEU A 113 0.34 -0.56 -6.53
N ASP A 114 0.65 -0.03 -7.71
CA ASP A 114 1.53 1.13 -7.86
C ASP A 114 0.97 2.38 -7.15
N PHE A 115 -0.35 2.58 -7.29
CA PHE A 115 -1.05 3.68 -6.65
C PHE A 115 -1.00 3.56 -5.11
N GLU A 116 -1.24 2.35 -4.59
CA GLU A 116 -1.22 2.04 -3.17
C GLU A 116 0.10 2.40 -2.49
N VAL A 117 1.24 2.06 -3.11
CA VAL A 117 2.59 2.34 -2.58
C VAL A 117 2.79 3.84 -2.30
N ILE A 118 2.35 4.70 -3.23
CA ILE A 118 2.47 6.15 -3.07
C ILE A 118 1.47 6.69 -2.03
N ILE A 119 0.27 6.10 -1.95
CA ILE A 119 -0.70 6.48 -0.92
C ILE A 119 -0.19 6.13 0.47
N VAL A 120 0.42 4.96 0.67
CA VAL A 120 1.01 4.57 1.96
C VAL A 120 2.15 5.50 2.35
N LEU A 121 3.01 5.89 1.41
CA LEU A 121 4.02 6.93 1.64
C LEU A 121 3.38 8.26 2.05
N SER A 122 2.29 8.66 1.39
CA SER A 122 1.56 9.88 1.69
C SER A 122 0.90 9.85 3.08
N ILE A 123 0.43 8.68 3.53
CA ILE A 123 -0.07 8.47 4.90
C ILE A 123 1.07 8.62 5.91
N ALA A 124 2.23 8.00 5.65
CA ALA A 124 3.38 8.11 6.54
C ALA A 124 3.86 9.57 6.65
N PHE A 125 3.89 10.29 5.52
CA PHE A 125 4.29 11.68 5.47
C PHE A 125 3.31 12.62 6.18
N GLU A 126 2.00 12.40 6.02
CA GLU A 126 0.96 13.16 6.73
C GLU A 126 1.14 13.07 8.25
N ARG A 127 1.37 11.86 8.75
CA ARG A 127 1.59 11.61 10.18
C ARG A 127 2.89 12.23 10.67
N TYR A 128 3.93 12.19 9.85
CA TYR A 128 5.19 12.85 10.16
C TYR A 128 5.03 14.37 10.26
N LEU A 129 4.34 15.00 9.29
CA LEU A 129 4.06 16.44 9.30
C LEU A 129 3.27 16.85 10.52
N SER A 130 2.27 16.06 10.90
CA SER A 130 1.45 16.37 12.08
C SER A 130 2.20 16.27 13.40
N THR A 131 3.16 15.36 13.49
CA THR A 131 3.93 15.16 14.73
C THR A 131 5.11 16.11 14.81
N SER A 132 5.78 16.39 13.69
CA SER A 132 7.00 17.20 13.66
C SER A 132 6.73 18.69 13.43
N HIS A 133 5.74 19.05 12.61
CA HIS A 133 5.47 20.44 12.20
C HIS A 133 3.97 20.78 12.29
N PRO A 134 3.37 20.74 13.49
CA PRO A 134 1.92 20.85 13.64
C PRO A 134 1.36 22.22 13.24
N VAL A 135 2.17 23.29 13.32
CA VAL A 135 1.76 24.65 12.89
C VAL A 135 1.69 24.75 11.37
N PHE A 136 2.65 24.16 10.66
CA PHE A 136 2.65 24.10 9.20
C PHE A 136 1.49 23.24 8.69
N HIS A 137 1.31 22.06 9.30
CA HIS A 137 0.25 21.13 8.94
C HIS A 137 -1.16 21.75 9.04
N GLN A 138 -1.40 22.64 10.01
CA GLN A 138 -2.70 23.33 10.14
C GLN A 138 -3.07 24.16 8.91
N ARG A 139 -2.08 24.73 8.22
CA ARG A 139 -2.27 25.57 7.03
C ARG A 139 -2.59 24.77 5.77
N ILE A 140 -2.29 23.47 5.76
CA ILE A 140 -2.55 22.61 4.60
C ILE A 140 -4.04 22.27 4.55
N GLU A 141 -4.65 22.44 3.38
CA GLU A 141 -6.01 22.01 3.13
C GLU A 141 -6.06 20.52 2.78
N THR A 142 -6.98 19.78 3.41
CA THR A 142 -7.14 18.33 3.22
C THR A 142 -7.39 17.97 1.76
N LYS A 143 -8.24 18.72 1.06
CA LYS A 143 -8.56 18.47 -0.36
C LYS A 143 -7.34 18.61 -1.25
N VAL A 144 -6.54 19.65 -1.02
CA VAL A 144 -5.30 19.90 -1.77
C VAL A 144 -4.28 18.80 -1.50
N TYR A 145 -4.09 18.40 -0.24
CA TYR A 145 -3.15 17.33 0.11
C TYR A 145 -3.53 15.98 -0.54
N VAL A 146 -4.78 15.56 -0.39
CA VAL A 146 -5.28 14.31 -0.99
C VAL A 146 -5.21 14.38 -2.51
N GLY A 147 -5.55 15.52 -3.11
CA GLY A 147 -5.43 15.75 -4.55
C GLY A 147 -4.00 15.58 -5.05
N ILE A 148 -3.03 16.20 -4.39
CA ILE A 148 -1.61 16.06 -4.72
C ILE A 148 -1.15 14.60 -4.58
N ALA A 149 -1.51 13.94 -3.48
CA ALA A 149 -1.17 12.53 -3.25
C ALA A 149 -1.70 11.62 -4.36
N CYS A 150 -2.97 11.78 -4.76
CA CYS A 150 -3.58 11.00 -5.84
C CYS A 150 -2.96 11.33 -7.21
N ILE A 151 -2.60 12.58 -7.47
CA ILE A 151 -1.92 12.97 -8.72
C ILE A 151 -0.53 12.32 -8.78
N CYS A 152 0.26 12.41 -7.70
CA CYS A 152 1.56 11.75 -7.61
C CYS A 152 1.45 10.23 -7.80
N ALA A 153 0.46 9.59 -7.16
CA ALA A 153 0.21 8.16 -7.28
C ALA A 153 -0.18 7.77 -8.72
N THR A 154 -1.03 8.56 -9.38
CA THR A 154 -1.42 8.34 -10.78
C THR A 154 -0.23 8.49 -11.72
N ILE A 155 0.58 9.54 -11.55
CA ILE A 155 1.79 9.76 -12.37
C ILE A 155 2.75 8.58 -12.21
N TYR A 156 2.99 8.15 -10.97
CA TYR A 156 3.84 7.00 -10.67
C TYR A 156 3.35 5.74 -11.39
N ALA A 157 2.08 5.39 -11.23
CA ALA A 157 1.48 4.23 -11.89
C ALA A 157 1.56 4.34 -13.42
N ALA A 158 1.27 5.52 -13.99
CA ALA A 158 1.31 5.74 -15.44
C ALA A 158 2.72 5.57 -16.02
N VAL A 159 3.75 6.11 -15.35
CA VAL A 159 5.16 5.97 -15.80
C VAL A 159 5.56 4.50 -15.88
N PHE A 160 5.22 3.69 -14.86
CA PHE A 160 5.52 2.26 -14.88
C PHE A 160 4.71 1.49 -15.92
N ARG A 161 3.45 1.85 -16.18
CA ARG A 161 2.66 1.24 -17.26
C ARG A 161 3.24 1.54 -18.64
N ILE A 162 3.67 2.78 -18.87
CA ILE A 162 4.31 3.18 -20.13
C ILE A 162 5.61 2.40 -20.31
N LEU A 163 6.44 2.33 -19.27
CA LEU A 163 7.69 1.57 -19.32
C LEU A 163 7.43 0.08 -19.59
N ALA A 164 6.45 -0.51 -18.89
CA ALA A 164 6.07 -1.91 -19.07
C ALA A 164 5.51 -2.21 -20.47
N PHE A 165 4.76 -1.27 -21.07
CA PHE A 165 4.24 -1.41 -22.43
C PHE A 165 5.35 -1.61 -23.46
N PHE A 166 6.49 -0.92 -23.31
CA PHE A 166 7.65 -1.08 -24.19
C PHE A 166 8.44 -2.38 -23.96
N THR A 167 8.18 -3.11 -22.87
CA THR A 167 8.87 -4.37 -22.55
C THR A 167 8.01 -5.61 -22.79
N VAL A 168 6.76 -5.46 -23.21
CA VAL A 168 5.86 -6.59 -23.51
C VAL A 168 6.39 -7.38 -24.70
N MET A 169 6.43 -8.70 -24.57
CA MET A 169 6.74 -9.63 -25.67
C MET A 169 5.55 -10.55 -25.96
N GLU A 170 5.56 -11.23 -27.10
CA GLU A 170 4.50 -12.21 -27.47
C GLU A 170 4.86 -13.63 -27.02
N VAL A 171 5.26 -13.78 -25.75
CA VAL A 171 5.58 -15.08 -25.15
C VAL A 171 4.40 -15.62 -24.34
N PRO A 172 4.15 -16.95 -24.36
CA PRO A 172 3.10 -17.55 -23.55
C PRO A 172 3.49 -17.50 -22.07
N VAL A 173 2.61 -16.96 -21.23
CA VAL A 173 2.80 -16.84 -19.78
C VAL A 173 1.54 -17.25 -19.03
N MET A 174 1.70 -17.70 -17.79
CA MET A 174 0.59 -17.78 -16.85
C MET A 174 0.24 -16.37 -16.40
N CYS A 175 -1.04 -15.99 -16.50
CA CYS A 175 -1.36 -14.60 -16.27
C CYS A 175 -1.34 -14.22 -14.79
N MET A 176 -0.28 -13.49 -14.42
CA MET A 176 -0.07 -12.94 -13.10
C MET A 176 0.61 -11.56 -13.26
N ALA A 177 0.32 -10.61 -12.38
CA ALA A 177 0.89 -9.26 -12.44
C ALA A 177 2.43 -9.18 -12.65
N PRO A 178 3.28 -9.95 -11.93
CA PRO A 178 4.72 -9.94 -12.20
C PRO A 178 5.06 -10.49 -13.58
N PHE A 179 4.35 -11.53 -14.04
CA PHE A 179 4.58 -12.12 -15.36
C PHE A 179 4.10 -11.23 -16.52
N ALA A 180 3.13 -10.36 -16.27
CA ALA A 180 2.66 -9.38 -17.23
C ALA A 180 3.71 -8.30 -17.55
N THR A 181 4.66 -8.06 -16.63
CA THR A 181 5.60 -6.93 -16.70
C THR A 181 7.08 -7.36 -16.71
N ILE A 182 7.35 -8.64 -17.03
CA ILE A 182 8.70 -9.21 -17.08
C ILE A 182 9.63 -8.33 -17.93
N GLY A 183 10.83 -8.10 -17.43
CA GLY A 183 11.89 -7.40 -18.12
C GLY A 183 12.41 -6.20 -17.32
N VAL A 184 12.98 -5.22 -18.04
CA VAL A 184 13.59 -4.03 -17.43
C VAL A 184 12.60 -3.25 -16.57
N ALA A 185 11.32 -3.18 -16.99
CA ALA A 185 10.28 -2.48 -16.24
C ALA A 185 10.09 -3.06 -14.83
N GLN A 186 10.08 -4.38 -14.69
CA GLN A 186 9.97 -5.06 -13.40
C GLN A 186 11.18 -4.78 -12.51
N THR A 187 12.40 -4.84 -13.05
CA THR A 187 13.62 -4.57 -12.27
C THR A 187 13.65 -3.13 -11.75
N VAL A 188 13.36 -2.15 -12.62
CA VAL A 188 13.26 -0.74 -12.21
C VAL A 188 12.17 -0.56 -11.16
N TRP A 189 11.03 -1.22 -11.35
CA TRP A 189 9.91 -1.16 -10.40
C TRP A 189 10.27 -1.71 -9.02
N ILE A 190 10.97 -2.85 -8.95
CA ILE A 190 11.44 -3.44 -7.68
C ILE A 190 12.37 -2.46 -6.96
N VAL A 191 13.36 -1.90 -7.67
CA VAL A 191 14.35 -0.98 -7.09
C VAL A 191 13.67 0.29 -6.55
N VAL A 192 12.81 0.91 -7.35
CA VAL A 192 12.10 2.13 -6.94
C VAL A 192 11.15 1.86 -5.77
N SER A 193 10.39 0.76 -5.83
CA SER A 193 9.48 0.36 -4.76
C SER A 193 10.23 0.06 -3.46
N PHE A 194 11.43 -0.53 -3.53
CA PHE A 194 12.29 -0.74 -2.38
C PHE A 194 12.67 0.59 -1.71
N PHE A 195 13.13 1.58 -2.48
CA PHE A 195 13.47 2.90 -1.92
C PHE A 195 12.27 3.62 -1.32
N ILE A 196 11.09 3.53 -1.93
CA ILE A 196 9.87 4.11 -1.37
C ILE A 196 9.53 3.47 -0.02
N ASN A 197 9.57 2.14 0.06
CA ASN A 197 9.31 1.39 1.29
C ASN A 197 10.34 1.73 2.39
N VAL A 198 11.62 1.87 2.04
CA VAL A 198 12.65 2.37 2.98
C VAL A 198 12.31 3.78 3.46
N GLY A 199 11.83 4.66 2.58
CA GLY A 199 11.34 5.99 2.92
C GLY A 199 10.20 5.96 3.95
N VAL A 200 9.23 5.06 3.78
CA VAL A 200 8.15 4.83 4.75
C VAL A 200 8.73 4.44 6.13
N ILE A 201 9.65 3.48 6.18
CA ILE A 201 10.31 3.06 7.42
C ILE A 201 11.01 4.25 8.10
N LEU A 202 11.79 5.02 7.35
CA LEU A 202 12.53 6.17 7.87
C LEU A 202 11.59 7.21 8.47
N LEU A 203 10.48 7.54 7.81
CA LEU A 203 9.46 8.45 8.34
C LEU A 203 8.91 7.96 9.68
N TYR A 204 8.56 6.67 9.79
CA TYR A 204 8.07 6.11 11.05
C TYR A 204 9.13 6.08 12.15
N LEU A 205 10.40 5.84 11.83
CA LEU A 205 11.49 5.93 12.80
C LEU A 205 11.69 7.36 13.31
N LEU A 206 11.57 8.36 12.43
CA LEU A 206 11.66 9.77 12.82
C LEU A 206 10.50 10.17 13.75
N ILE A 207 9.28 9.72 13.46
CA ILE A 207 8.11 9.92 14.36
C ILE A 207 8.41 9.33 15.74
N ARG A 208 8.92 8.09 15.82
CA ARG A 208 9.26 7.46 17.10
C ARG A 208 10.34 8.21 17.87
N ARG A 209 11.39 8.68 17.20
CA ARG A 209 12.47 9.45 17.83
C ARG A 209 11.96 10.74 18.47
N LYS A 210 11.08 11.46 17.77
CA LYS A 210 10.47 12.70 18.28
C LYS A 210 9.58 12.47 19.50
N LEU A 211 8.83 11.36 19.50
CA LEU A 211 7.98 10.99 20.64
C LEU A 211 8.82 10.58 21.87
N LYS A 212 9.90 9.80 21.68
CA LYS A 212 10.76 9.35 22.79
C LYS A 212 11.57 10.50 23.42
N GLY A 213 12.03 11.45 22.60
CA GLY A 213 12.78 12.63 23.08
C GLY A 213 11.96 13.60 23.94
N SER A 214 10.63 13.53 23.90
CA SER A 214 9.75 14.37 24.74
C SER A 214 9.47 13.76 26.13
N GLY A 215 10.00 12.57 26.44
CA GLY A 215 9.72 11.82 27.68
C GLY A 215 10.80 11.88 28.77
N THR A 216 11.89 12.62 28.57
CA THR A 216 13.02 12.73 29.52
C THR A 216 13.38 14.19 29.76
N GLY A 217 12.47 14.94 30.39
CA GLY A 217 12.69 16.34 30.74
C GLY A 217 11.67 16.79 31.79
N THR A 218 12.17 16.95 33.01
CA THR A 218 11.50 17.34 34.24
C THR A 218 10.91 18.76 34.17
N GLU A 219 9.78 18.95 33.48
CA GLU A 219 9.03 20.23 33.47
C GLU A 219 7.50 20.04 33.37
N PHE A 220 7.03 18.84 33.74
CA PHE A 220 5.66 18.36 33.49
C PHE A 220 4.68 18.58 34.66
N HIS A 221 4.99 19.44 35.63
CA HIS A 221 4.12 19.59 36.81
C HIS A 221 3.29 20.89 36.86
N ILE A 222 3.53 21.86 35.97
CA ILE A 222 2.76 23.12 35.92
C ILE A 222 1.88 23.24 34.64
N LEU A 223 2.10 22.37 33.64
CA LEU A 223 1.32 22.33 32.39
C LEU A 223 0.22 21.26 32.35
N ALA A 224 -0.13 20.67 33.50
CA ALA A 224 -1.20 19.67 33.65
C ALA A 224 -2.62 20.22 33.38
N CYS A 225 -2.78 21.52 33.15
CA CYS A 225 -4.05 22.15 32.73
C CYS A 225 -4.17 22.38 31.21
N SER A 226 -3.25 21.88 30.38
CA SER A 226 -3.35 22.02 28.93
C SER A 226 -4.02 20.79 28.29
N PRO A 227 -5.06 20.93 27.44
CA PRO A 227 -5.80 19.83 26.81
C PRO A 227 -4.98 18.92 25.86
N PHE A 228 -3.66 19.14 25.77
CA PHE A 228 -2.68 18.41 24.96
C PHE A 228 -2.26 17.05 25.57
N ILE A 229 -2.37 16.87 26.90
CA ILE A 229 -1.82 15.68 27.59
C ILE A 229 -2.83 14.53 27.66
N LEU A 230 -4.11 14.85 27.81
CA LEU A 230 -5.21 13.89 27.66
C LEU A 230 -5.22 13.29 26.23
N GLU A 231 -4.75 14.06 25.24
CA GLU A 231 -4.65 13.67 23.83
C GLU A 231 -3.51 12.65 23.57
N MET A 232 -2.45 12.64 24.39
CA MET A 232 -1.31 11.70 24.26
C MET A 232 -1.68 10.26 24.64
N ALA A 233 -2.61 10.06 25.59
CA ALA A 233 -3.08 8.72 25.98
C ALA A 233 -3.92 8.05 24.85
N ASP A 234 -4.76 8.84 24.18
CA ASP A 234 -5.48 8.40 22.97
C ASP A 234 -4.53 8.22 21.77
N TYR A 235 -3.52 9.10 21.63
CA TYR A 235 -2.48 8.97 20.61
C TYR A 235 -1.68 7.67 20.80
N HIS A 236 -1.36 7.27 22.03
CA HIS A 236 -0.61 6.04 22.31
C HIS A 236 -1.41 4.77 21.94
N LYS A 237 -2.74 4.77 22.15
CA LYS A 237 -3.63 3.67 21.76
C LYS A 237 -3.78 3.57 20.23
N ILE A 238 -3.93 4.71 19.56
CA ILE A 238 -4.00 4.81 18.09
C ILE A 238 -2.64 4.48 17.45
N ASN A 239 -1.53 4.88 18.08
CA ASN A 239 -0.17 4.58 17.63
C ASN A 239 0.14 3.08 17.70
N LYS A 240 -0.44 2.34 18.66
CA LYS A 240 -0.30 0.88 18.73
C LYS A 240 -0.95 0.18 17.55
N SER A 241 -2.20 0.53 17.22
CA SER A 241 -2.92 -0.04 16.06
C SER A 241 -2.21 0.31 14.74
N LEU A 242 -1.74 1.55 14.61
CA LEU A 242 -0.96 1.98 13.45
C LEU A 242 0.37 1.24 13.33
N GLN A 243 1.10 1.11 14.43
CA GLN A 243 2.37 0.40 14.44
C GLN A 243 2.19 -1.05 13.99
N THR A 244 1.08 -1.69 14.36
CA THR A 244 0.72 -3.02 13.84
C THR A 244 0.48 -2.98 12.32
N HIS A 245 -0.32 -2.04 11.82
CA HIS A 245 -0.58 -1.91 10.38
C HIS A 245 0.71 -1.76 9.57
N VAL A 246 1.60 -0.87 10.02
CA VAL A 246 2.88 -0.60 9.38
C VAL A 246 3.81 -1.81 9.47
N CYS A 247 3.88 -2.48 10.63
CA CYS A 247 4.67 -3.70 10.75
C CYS A 247 4.18 -4.77 9.77
N VAL A 248 2.88 -5.01 9.68
CA VAL A 248 2.30 -5.99 8.76
C VAL A 248 2.59 -5.61 7.31
N TYR A 249 2.43 -4.33 6.94
CA TYR A 249 2.78 -3.82 5.62
C TYR A 249 4.26 -4.07 5.29
N LEU A 250 5.17 -3.71 6.19
CA LEU A 250 6.61 -3.89 5.98
C LEU A 250 7.02 -5.36 5.90
N PHE A 251 6.43 -6.24 6.71
CA PHE A 251 6.66 -7.68 6.63
C PHE A 251 6.14 -8.26 5.31
N GLY A 252 4.99 -7.77 4.83
CA GLY A 252 4.44 -8.14 3.53
C GLY A 252 5.37 -7.73 2.38
N TRP A 253 5.85 -6.50 2.36
CA TRP A 253 6.79 -6.06 1.32
C TRP A 253 8.16 -6.72 1.42
N ALA A 254 8.67 -6.95 2.64
CA ALA A 254 9.93 -7.64 2.84
C ALA A 254 9.88 -9.08 2.31
N SER A 255 8.76 -9.79 2.50
CA SER A 255 8.61 -11.15 1.96
C SER A 255 8.54 -11.14 0.43
N VAL A 256 7.85 -10.17 -0.18
CA VAL A 256 7.82 -9.98 -1.64
C VAL A 256 9.22 -9.72 -2.19
N PHE A 257 9.98 -8.80 -1.61
CA PHE A 257 11.35 -8.52 -2.04
C PHE A 257 12.26 -9.73 -1.87
N ALA A 258 12.16 -10.45 -0.75
CA ALA A 258 12.93 -11.67 -0.53
C ALA A 258 12.64 -12.73 -1.61
N VAL A 259 11.37 -12.96 -1.93
CA VAL A 259 10.96 -13.89 -2.99
C VAL A 259 11.46 -13.42 -4.37
N CYS A 260 11.33 -12.13 -4.70
CA CYS A 260 11.84 -11.60 -5.96
C CYS A 260 13.36 -11.76 -6.10
N ILE A 261 14.13 -11.47 -5.04
CA ILE A 261 15.58 -11.63 -5.02
C ILE A 261 15.95 -13.11 -5.17
N LEU A 262 15.28 -14.02 -4.44
CA LEU A 262 15.51 -15.46 -4.58
C LEU A 262 15.24 -15.91 -6.02
N ILE A 263 14.14 -15.49 -6.62
CA ILE A 263 13.83 -15.82 -8.02
C ILE A 263 14.91 -15.29 -8.96
N MET A 264 15.37 -14.05 -8.80
CA MET A 264 16.44 -13.51 -9.66
C MET A 264 17.74 -14.31 -9.52
N VAL A 265 18.15 -14.62 -8.29
CA VAL A 265 19.37 -15.40 -8.02
C VAL A 265 19.29 -16.81 -8.60
N PHE A 266 18.15 -17.50 -8.46
CA PHE A 266 17.98 -18.88 -8.95
C PHE A 266 17.67 -19.01 -10.44
N VAL A 267 17.29 -17.92 -11.12
CA VAL A 267 16.96 -17.95 -12.56
C VAL A 267 18.13 -17.47 -13.43
N GLU A 268 19.07 -16.70 -12.87
CA GLU A 268 20.29 -16.30 -13.58
C GLU A 268 21.41 -17.37 -13.56
N GLU A 269 21.29 -18.41 -12.73
CA GLU A 269 22.13 -19.62 -12.75
C GLU A 269 21.56 -20.73 -13.65
#